data_AF-W8Z0K6-F1
#
_entry.id   AF-W8Z0K6-F1
#
_cell.length_a   1.000
_cell.length_b   1.000
_cell.length_c   1.000
_cell.angle_alpha   90.00
_cell.angle_beta   90.00
_cell.angle_gamma   90.00
#
_symmetry.space_group_name_H-M   'P 1'
#
loop_
_entity.id
_entity.type
_entity.pdbx_description
1 polymer ?
#
loop_
_entity_poly.entity_id
_entity_poly.type
_entity_poly.pdbx_seq_one_letter_code
_entity_poly.pdbx_strand_id
1 'polypeptide(L)'
;MSSTTAKQGDDSGTSEKIIPVLLPFTIWLSWDNSTEGFPLPVMPEKISISRGGRSSDYQVLGTGSVSVPESPELAEISFESFFPQQETYPFIHPYYSIKEKEVVKEGVVIKQFFKLKPPSFYVQSINKWMASGYLIRVIYIGADAAKGNIINLPMTIESFERYEEAGSAGDVFYSLKLKEYAFFSPRKVKAVQKNGQTALRKEASTRPDERIPPQKYVLRSGDTLIGVSKSQLGDSGRWREIQKLNGIKDSELNRLQAGRTLQLPPKKR
;
A
#
# COMPACT_ATOMS: atom_id res chain seq x y z
N MET A 1 0.40 39.44 44.97
CA MET A 1 -0.73 38.58 45.34
C MET A 1 -1.74 38.65 44.20
N SER A 2 -2.17 37.62 43.49
CA SER A 2 -1.91 36.18 43.50
C SER A 2 -2.36 35.72 42.09
N SER A 3 -1.50 35.04 41.34
CA SER A 3 -1.57 33.60 41.03
C SER A 3 -2.54 33.16 39.92
N THR A 4 -1.94 32.66 38.82
CA THR A 4 -2.20 31.34 38.19
C THR A 4 -3.59 31.13 37.55
N THR A 5 -3.70 30.80 36.26
CA THR A 5 -3.49 29.42 35.76
C THR A 5 -3.37 29.39 34.24
N ALA A 6 -2.25 28.86 33.75
CA ALA A 6 -2.09 28.35 32.39
C ALA A 6 -2.87 27.03 32.27
N LYS A 7 -3.69 26.88 31.23
CA LYS A 7 -4.23 25.57 30.82
C LYS A 7 -3.48 25.09 29.58
N GLN A 8 -2.75 24.01 29.83
CA GLN A 8 -2.13 23.10 28.89
C GLN A 8 -3.12 21.97 28.58
N GLY A 9 -3.06 21.43 27.36
CA GLY A 9 -3.86 20.28 26.90
C GLY A 9 -4.70 20.68 25.68
N ASP A 10 -4.67 20.00 24.54
CA ASP A 10 -4.40 18.58 24.33
C ASP A 10 -3.94 18.39 22.87
N ASP A 11 -2.68 18.00 22.69
CA ASP A 11 -2.10 17.64 21.39
C ASP A 11 -2.55 16.20 21.07
N SER A 12 -3.85 16.06 20.81
CA SER A 12 -4.39 14.82 20.27
C SER A 12 -4.10 14.78 18.77
N GLY A 13 -2.86 14.39 18.45
CA GLY A 13 -2.42 13.99 17.12
C GLY A 13 -3.22 12.79 16.62
N THR A 14 -4.49 13.02 16.32
CA THR A 14 -5.28 12.21 15.43
C THR A 14 -4.62 12.46 14.08
N SER A 15 -3.82 11.51 13.60
CA SER A 15 -3.44 11.47 12.20
C SER A 15 -4.76 11.36 11.42
N GLU A 16 -5.33 12.51 11.06
CA GLU A 16 -6.49 12.59 10.20
C GLU A 16 -6.10 11.78 8.98
N LYS A 17 -6.78 10.66 8.82
CA LYS A 17 -6.64 9.81 7.65
C LYS A 17 -7.12 10.70 6.52
N ILE A 18 -6.19 11.36 5.84
CA ILE A 18 -6.48 12.14 4.64
C ILE A 18 -6.99 11.09 3.66
N ILE A 19 -8.31 10.95 3.58
CA ILE A 19 -8.95 10.24 2.50
C ILE A 19 -9.01 11.30 1.41
N PRO A 20 -8.10 11.27 0.40
CA PRO A 20 -8.25 12.19 -0.72
C PRO A 20 -9.65 11.95 -1.28
N VAL A 21 -10.46 13.00 -1.41
CA VAL A 21 -11.66 12.95 -2.22
C VAL A 21 -11.16 12.66 -3.63
N LEU A 22 -11.20 11.39 -4.03
CA LEU A 22 -10.61 10.92 -5.27
C LEU A 22 -11.36 11.54 -6.45
N LEU A 23 -10.66 12.32 -7.26
CA LEU A 23 -11.21 12.95 -8.46
C LEU A 23 -11.56 11.86 -9.47
N PRO A 24 -12.58 12.09 -10.32
CA PRO A 24 -12.82 11.24 -11.48
C PRO A 24 -11.59 11.17 -12.37
N PHE A 25 -11.46 10.07 -13.10
CA PHE A 25 -10.37 9.81 -14.04
C PHE A 25 -8.98 9.84 -13.38
N THR A 26 -8.84 9.17 -12.23
CA THR A 26 -7.57 9.08 -11.47
C THR A 26 -7.15 7.63 -11.29
N ILE A 27 -5.87 7.34 -11.52
CA ILE A 27 -5.20 6.14 -11.02
C ILE A 27 -4.32 6.54 -9.83
N TRP A 28 -4.49 5.84 -8.72
CA TRP A 28 -3.72 6.01 -7.50
C TRP A 28 -2.96 4.73 -7.18
N LEU A 29 -1.68 4.88 -6.91
CA LEU A 29 -0.83 3.81 -6.38
C LEU A 29 -0.47 4.13 -4.94
N SER A 30 -0.72 3.20 -4.02
CA SER A 30 -0.24 3.32 -2.64
C SER A 30 0.40 2.05 -2.13
N TRP A 31 1.22 2.22 -1.10
CA TRP A 31 1.98 1.16 -0.46
C TRP A 31 1.91 1.31 1.05
N ASP A 32 2.03 0.18 1.76
CA ASP A 32 1.96 0.08 3.22
C ASP A 32 0.71 0.75 3.81
N ASN A 33 -0.47 0.31 3.37
CA ASN A 33 -1.78 0.81 3.82
C ASN A 33 -1.91 2.35 3.69
N SER A 34 -1.44 2.88 2.55
CA SER A 34 -1.49 4.30 2.19
C SER A 34 -0.64 5.23 3.04
N THR A 35 0.41 4.72 3.71
CA THR A 35 1.45 5.58 4.31
C THR A 35 2.26 6.29 3.23
N GLU A 36 2.50 5.62 2.11
CA GLU A 36 3.13 6.17 0.91
C GLU A 36 2.19 5.98 -0.29
N GLY A 37 2.16 6.94 -1.21
CA GLY A 37 1.39 6.82 -2.43
C GLY A 37 1.29 8.13 -3.21
N PHE A 38 0.86 8.02 -4.46
CA PHE A 38 0.63 9.16 -5.33
C PHE A 38 -0.42 8.81 -6.40
N PRO A 39 -1.20 9.82 -6.85
CA PRO A 39 -1.92 9.71 -8.12
C PRO A 39 -0.92 9.68 -9.27
N LEU A 40 -1.26 9.10 -10.42
CA LEU A 40 -0.38 9.21 -11.59
C LEU A 40 -0.31 10.67 -12.06
N PRO A 41 0.91 11.23 -12.27
CA PRO A 41 1.06 12.58 -12.82
C PRO A 41 0.42 12.78 -14.17
N VAL A 42 0.55 11.78 -15.05
CA VAL A 42 -0.06 11.77 -16.37
C VAL A 42 -0.87 10.48 -16.44
N MET A 43 -2.13 10.59 -16.88
CA MET A 43 -2.98 9.41 -17.06
C MET A 43 -2.54 8.65 -18.31
N PRO A 44 -2.56 7.31 -18.30
CA PRO A 44 -2.28 6.53 -19.49
C PRO A 44 -3.37 6.76 -20.54
N GLU A 45 -3.03 6.64 -21.82
CA GLU A 45 -4.01 6.69 -22.91
C GLU A 45 -5.02 5.53 -22.83
N LYS A 46 -4.54 4.37 -22.35
CA LYS A 46 -5.31 3.16 -22.18
C LYS A 46 -4.90 2.42 -20.93
N ILE A 47 -5.89 1.95 -20.18
CA ILE A 47 -5.72 0.95 -19.13
C ILE A 47 -6.30 -0.38 -19.61
N SER A 48 -5.49 -1.43 -19.60
CA SER A 48 -5.94 -2.80 -19.86
C SER A 48 -6.17 -3.50 -18.54
N ILE A 49 -7.38 -4.04 -18.34
CA ILE A 49 -7.74 -4.88 -17.20
C ILE A 49 -8.29 -6.18 -17.75
N SER A 50 -7.66 -7.30 -17.43
CA SER A 50 -8.09 -8.64 -17.86
C SER A 50 -8.28 -9.55 -16.65
N ARG A 51 -9.17 -10.53 -16.81
CA ARG A 51 -9.35 -11.63 -15.85
C ARG A 51 -9.72 -12.90 -16.62
N GLY A 52 -8.89 -13.93 -16.53
CA GLY A 52 -9.20 -15.23 -17.13
C GLY A 52 -10.32 -15.93 -16.38
N GLY A 53 -11.28 -16.51 -17.10
CA GLY A 53 -12.17 -17.53 -16.53
C GLY A 53 -11.41 -18.85 -16.45
N ARG A 54 -11.67 -19.64 -15.40
CA ARG A 54 -11.14 -21.00 -15.29
C ARG A 54 -12.32 -21.96 -15.27
N SER A 55 -12.23 -23.03 -16.05
CA SER A 55 -13.23 -24.10 -16.09
C SER A 55 -12.54 -25.44 -16.33
N SER A 56 -13.17 -26.49 -15.85
CA SER A 56 -12.78 -27.88 -16.13
C SER A 56 -13.83 -28.53 -17.02
N ASP A 57 -13.39 -29.16 -18.10
CA ASP A 57 -14.27 -29.84 -19.05
C ASP A 57 -14.36 -31.33 -18.75
N TYR A 58 -15.59 -31.85 -18.67
CA TYR A 58 -15.88 -33.25 -18.37
C TYR A 58 -16.74 -33.85 -19.47
N GLN A 59 -16.43 -35.09 -19.85
CA GLN A 59 -17.26 -35.84 -20.79
C GLN A 59 -18.27 -36.69 -20.02
N VAL A 60 -19.56 -36.43 -20.23
CA VAL A 60 -20.65 -37.15 -19.56
C VAL A 60 -21.36 -38.05 -20.57
N LEU A 61 -21.44 -39.34 -20.27
CA LEU A 61 -22.15 -40.33 -21.10
C LEU A 61 -23.63 -39.92 -21.26
N GLY A 62 -24.09 -39.82 -22.50
CA GLY A 62 -25.47 -39.45 -22.86
C GLY A 62 -25.74 -37.95 -22.99
N THR A 63 -24.89 -37.09 -22.40
CA THR A 63 -25.08 -35.63 -22.40
C THR A 63 -24.03 -34.88 -23.24
N GLY A 64 -22.87 -35.50 -23.49
CA GLY A 64 -21.77 -34.89 -24.23
C GLY A 64 -20.80 -34.13 -23.31
N SER A 65 -20.06 -33.16 -23.87
CA SER A 65 -19.09 -32.38 -23.11
C SER A 65 -19.78 -31.32 -22.24
N VAL A 66 -19.44 -31.30 -20.95
CA VAL A 66 -19.97 -30.36 -19.95
C VAL A 66 -18.81 -29.57 -19.37
N SER A 67 -18.90 -28.24 -19.39
CA SER A 67 -17.92 -27.35 -18.78
C SER A 67 -18.37 -26.92 -17.38
N VAL A 68 -17.50 -27.10 -16.38
CA VAL A 68 -17.77 -26.75 -14.98
C VAL A 68 -16.92 -25.53 -14.61
N PRO A 69 -17.51 -24.38 -14.27
CA PRO A 69 -16.77 -23.17 -13.92
C PRO A 69 -16.05 -23.32 -12.57
N GLU A 70 -14.80 -22.86 -12.53
CA GLU A 70 -13.97 -22.75 -11.33
C GLU A 70 -13.86 -21.28 -10.88
N SER A 71 -13.06 -21.03 -9.84
CA SER A 71 -12.73 -19.66 -9.45
C SER A 71 -11.91 -18.99 -10.57
N PRO A 72 -12.23 -17.75 -10.95
CA PRO A 72 -11.51 -17.05 -12.01
C PRO A 72 -10.05 -16.81 -11.63
N GLU A 73 -9.23 -16.59 -12.65
CA GLU A 73 -7.83 -16.19 -12.46
C GLU A 73 -7.73 -14.81 -11.82
N LEU A 74 -6.52 -14.48 -11.36
CA LEU A 74 -6.20 -13.18 -10.78
C LEU A 74 -6.28 -12.10 -11.86
N ALA A 75 -6.83 -10.93 -11.53
CA ALA A 75 -6.87 -9.84 -12.50
C ALA A 75 -5.45 -9.35 -12.83
N GLU A 76 -5.24 -8.97 -14.09
CA GLU A 76 -4.01 -8.35 -14.55
C GLU A 76 -4.32 -6.94 -15.04
N ILE A 77 -3.51 -5.97 -14.62
CA ILE A 77 -3.65 -4.56 -15.02
C ILE A 77 -2.35 -4.14 -15.70
N SER A 78 -2.46 -3.55 -16.89
CA SER A 78 -1.31 -2.98 -17.60
C SER A 78 -1.64 -1.64 -18.24
N PHE A 79 -0.67 -0.75 -18.23
CA PHE A 79 -0.76 0.56 -18.85
C PHE A 79 0.62 1.18 -19.08
N GLU A 80 0.66 2.18 -19.96
CA GLU A 80 1.86 2.94 -20.31
C GLU A 80 1.60 4.42 -20.11
N SER A 81 2.61 5.14 -19.58
CA SER A 81 2.54 6.57 -19.33
C SER A 81 3.96 7.11 -19.12
N PHE A 82 4.10 8.32 -18.59
CA PHE A 82 5.38 8.90 -18.25
C PHE A 82 5.31 9.76 -16.99
N PHE A 83 6.47 9.92 -16.35
CA PHE A 83 6.68 10.87 -15.28
C PHE A 83 7.23 12.16 -15.88
N PRO A 84 6.50 13.28 -15.80
CA PRO A 84 6.90 14.53 -16.41
C PRO A 84 7.98 15.21 -15.59
N GLN A 85 9.01 15.71 -16.26
CA GLN A 85 10.03 16.59 -15.69
C GLN A 85 9.53 18.03 -15.59
N GLN A 86 8.71 18.46 -16.54
CA GLN A 86 8.19 19.83 -16.59
C GLN A 86 6.84 19.92 -15.89
N GLU A 87 6.75 20.73 -14.85
CA GLU A 87 5.51 20.87 -14.05
C GLU A 87 4.38 21.65 -14.75
N THR A 88 4.64 22.27 -15.90
CA THR A 88 3.69 23.14 -16.61
C THR A 88 2.98 22.47 -17.77
N TYR A 89 3.19 21.16 -17.98
CA TYR A 89 2.48 20.45 -19.05
C TYR A 89 0.97 20.45 -18.83
N PRO A 90 0.16 20.74 -19.87
CA PRO A 90 -1.29 20.93 -19.73
C PRO A 90 -2.04 19.63 -19.42
N PHE A 91 -1.43 18.48 -19.68
CA PHE A 91 -1.99 17.15 -19.45
C PHE A 91 -1.59 16.56 -18.08
N ILE A 92 -0.86 17.32 -17.24
CA ILE A 92 -0.62 16.90 -15.85
C ILE A 92 -1.96 16.85 -15.12
N HIS A 93 -2.18 15.75 -14.39
CA HIS A 93 -3.42 15.49 -13.70
C HIS A 93 -3.72 16.62 -12.71
N PRO A 94 -4.98 17.12 -12.63
CA PRO A 94 -5.37 18.23 -11.75
C PRO A 94 -5.15 18.01 -10.24
N TYR A 95 -4.78 16.78 -9.86
CA TYR A 95 -4.27 16.50 -8.51
C TYR A 95 -3.00 17.26 -8.20
N TYR A 96 -2.22 17.59 -9.23
CA TYR A 96 -0.97 18.29 -9.10
C TYR A 96 -1.18 19.78 -9.31
N SER A 97 -0.67 20.59 -8.40
CA SER A 97 -0.77 22.05 -8.49
C SER A 97 0.51 22.70 -7.99
N ILE A 98 0.93 23.75 -8.70
CA ILE A 98 2.07 24.60 -8.32
C ILE A 98 1.72 25.49 -7.12
N LYS A 99 0.43 25.81 -6.96
CA LYS A 99 -0.08 26.65 -5.87
C LYS A 99 -0.91 25.81 -4.91
N GLU A 100 -0.73 26.02 -3.63
CA GLU A 100 -1.65 25.52 -2.62
C GLU A 100 -3.05 26.08 -2.92
N LYS A 101 -4.01 25.18 -3.07
CA LYS A 101 -5.42 25.52 -3.19
C LYS A 101 -6.14 24.84 -2.06
N GLU A 102 -6.92 25.61 -1.33
CA GLU A 102 -7.92 25.07 -0.41
C GLU A 102 -9.19 24.87 -1.24
N VAL A 103 -9.67 23.63 -1.33
CA VAL A 103 -10.98 23.37 -1.93
C VAL A 103 -11.93 22.97 -0.83
N VAL A 104 -12.98 23.76 -0.65
CA VAL A 104 -14.09 23.41 0.24
C VAL A 104 -15.10 22.62 -0.59
N LYS A 105 -15.26 21.34 -0.27
CA LYS A 105 -16.34 20.50 -0.82
C LYS A 105 -17.13 19.91 0.33
N GLU A 106 -18.44 20.15 0.33
CA GLU A 106 -19.36 19.62 1.36
C GLU A 106 -18.94 19.97 2.81
N GLY A 107 -18.35 21.15 3.02
CA GLY A 107 -17.91 21.63 4.33
C GLY A 107 -16.53 21.12 4.79
N VAL A 108 -15.84 20.30 3.98
CA VAL A 108 -14.48 19.84 4.26
C VAL A 108 -13.48 20.73 3.53
N VAL A 109 -12.56 21.35 4.29
CA VAL A 109 -11.43 22.10 3.73
C VAL A 109 -10.35 21.10 3.32
N ILE A 110 -10.26 20.80 2.03
CA ILE A 110 -9.18 19.97 1.48
C ILE A 110 -8.00 20.90 1.25
N LYS A 111 -7.05 20.90 2.18
CA LYS A 111 -5.74 21.52 1.96
C LYS A 111 -4.84 20.49 1.30
N GLN A 112 -4.22 20.92 0.20
CA GLN A 112 -3.16 20.23 -0.53
C GLN A 112 -3.61 19.39 -1.74
N PHE A 113 -3.36 19.98 -2.90
CA PHE A 113 -3.21 19.31 -4.19
C PHE A 113 -1.71 18.98 -4.32
N PHE A 114 -1.37 17.75 -4.70
CA PHE A 114 -0.03 17.18 -4.70
C PHE A 114 1.00 18.12 -5.34
N LYS A 115 2.17 18.27 -4.70
CA LYS A 115 3.32 18.88 -5.36
C LYS A 115 3.93 17.84 -6.30
N LEU A 116 4.05 18.17 -7.59
CA LEU A 116 4.73 17.32 -8.55
C LEU A 116 6.18 17.09 -8.10
N LYS A 117 6.64 15.86 -8.21
CA LYS A 117 8.00 15.46 -7.83
C LYS A 117 8.82 15.21 -9.10
N PRO A 118 10.15 15.29 -9.04
CA PRO A 118 10.97 14.90 -10.18
C PRO A 118 10.72 13.43 -10.54
N PRO A 119 10.87 13.02 -11.82
CA PRO A 119 10.70 11.64 -12.28
C PRO A 119 11.44 10.59 -11.43
N SER A 120 12.63 10.94 -10.94
CA SER A 120 13.44 10.10 -10.07
C SER A 120 12.74 9.67 -8.78
N PHE A 121 11.87 10.51 -8.21
CA PHE A 121 11.08 10.17 -7.03
C PHE A 121 10.15 8.99 -7.31
N TYR A 122 9.34 9.08 -8.37
CA TYR A 122 8.37 8.05 -8.73
C TYR A 122 9.05 6.73 -9.08
N VAL A 123 10.13 6.80 -9.86
CA VAL A 123 10.96 5.65 -10.22
C VAL A 123 11.51 4.96 -8.96
N GLN A 124 12.06 5.72 -8.01
CA GLN A 124 12.59 5.16 -6.76
C GLN A 124 11.48 4.56 -5.89
N SER A 125 10.32 5.20 -5.79
CA SER A 125 9.17 4.67 -5.06
C SER A 125 8.71 3.33 -5.63
N ILE A 126 8.50 3.22 -6.95
CA ILE A 126 8.05 1.98 -7.57
C ILE A 126 9.10 0.87 -7.41
N ASN A 127 10.38 1.17 -7.65
CA ASN A 127 11.47 0.21 -7.44
C ASN A 127 11.54 -0.27 -5.98
N LYS A 128 11.35 0.63 -5.02
CA LYS A 128 11.29 0.29 -3.59
C LYS A 128 10.10 -0.64 -3.30
N TRP A 129 8.92 -0.32 -3.82
CA TRP A 129 7.72 -1.13 -3.62
C TRP A 129 7.89 -2.53 -4.23
N MET A 130 8.43 -2.63 -5.44
CA MET A 130 8.81 -3.90 -6.08
C MET A 130 9.80 -4.70 -5.22
N ALA A 131 10.89 -4.07 -4.79
CA ALA A 131 11.95 -4.73 -4.02
C ALA A 131 11.50 -5.16 -2.61
N SER A 132 10.39 -4.61 -2.12
CA SER A 132 9.86 -4.93 -0.79
C SER A 132 9.22 -6.31 -0.71
N GLY A 133 8.75 -6.86 -1.83
CA GLY A 133 7.98 -8.11 -1.87
C GLY A 133 6.57 -8.00 -1.25
N TYR A 134 6.11 -6.79 -0.95
CA TYR A 134 4.77 -6.52 -0.40
C TYR A 134 3.83 -5.96 -1.47
N LEU A 135 2.53 -6.13 -1.24
CA LEU A 135 1.49 -5.65 -2.12
C LEU A 135 1.46 -4.11 -2.18
N ILE A 136 1.07 -3.60 -3.35
CA ILE A 136 0.60 -2.23 -3.52
C ILE A 136 -0.92 -2.23 -3.63
N ARG A 137 -1.54 -1.09 -3.35
CA ARG A 137 -2.96 -0.87 -3.61
C ARG A 137 -3.09 -0.03 -4.88
N VAL A 138 -3.93 -0.49 -5.79
CA VAL A 138 -4.32 0.27 -6.98
C VAL A 138 -5.76 0.69 -6.85
N ILE A 139 -5.97 2.00 -6.92
CA ILE A 139 -7.30 2.58 -7.00
C ILE A 139 -7.44 3.27 -8.34
N TYR A 140 -8.40 2.85 -9.15
CA TYR A 140 -8.80 3.58 -10.36
C TYR A 140 -10.21 4.09 -10.15
N ILE A 141 -10.44 5.35 -10.46
CA ILE A 141 -11.76 5.96 -10.53
C ILE A 141 -11.97 6.45 -11.96
N GLY A 142 -13.01 5.92 -12.61
CA GLY A 142 -13.43 6.34 -13.94
C GLY A 142 -14.08 7.73 -13.96
N ALA A 143 -14.84 8.03 -15.02
CA ALA A 143 -15.39 9.36 -15.27
C ALA A 143 -16.40 9.87 -14.21
N ASP A 144 -16.96 8.97 -13.40
CA ASP A 144 -17.88 9.32 -12.32
C ASP A 144 -17.52 8.50 -11.07
N ALA A 145 -17.22 9.14 -9.95
CA ALA A 145 -16.91 8.45 -8.70
C ALA A 145 -18.13 7.77 -8.06
N ALA A 146 -19.36 8.13 -8.45
CA ALA A 146 -20.60 7.53 -7.96
C ALA A 146 -21.20 6.49 -8.93
N LYS A 147 -20.88 6.57 -10.23
CA LYS A 147 -21.46 5.71 -11.28
C LYS A 147 -20.46 5.06 -12.23
N GLY A 148 -19.18 5.39 -12.10
CA GLY A 148 -18.12 4.95 -12.99
C GLY A 148 -17.42 3.68 -12.51
N ASN A 149 -16.52 3.19 -13.36
CA ASN A 149 -15.67 2.04 -13.04
C ASN A 149 -14.73 2.40 -11.89
N ILE A 150 -14.91 1.74 -10.74
CA ILE A 150 -14.01 1.84 -9.60
C ILE A 150 -13.26 0.52 -9.48
N ILE A 151 -11.94 0.59 -9.53
CA ILE A 151 -11.06 -0.53 -9.20
C ILE A 151 -10.40 -0.19 -7.88
N ASN A 152 -10.35 -1.16 -7.00
CA ASN A 152 -9.71 -1.00 -5.70
C ASN A 152 -9.13 -2.35 -5.30
N LEU A 153 -7.98 -2.69 -5.87
CA LEU A 153 -7.39 -4.03 -5.78
C LEU A 153 -6.00 -3.98 -5.12
N PRO A 154 -5.67 -4.96 -4.26
CA PRO A 154 -4.30 -5.23 -3.90
C PRO A 154 -3.60 -5.91 -5.07
N MET A 155 -2.41 -5.44 -5.44
CA MET A 155 -1.68 -5.93 -6.60
C MET A 155 -0.20 -6.13 -6.25
N THR A 156 0.45 -7.07 -6.94
CA THR A 156 1.92 -7.15 -7.07
C THR A 156 2.34 -6.44 -8.35
N ILE A 157 3.58 -5.94 -8.37
CA ILE A 157 4.18 -5.35 -9.57
C ILE A 157 4.98 -6.45 -10.27
N GLU A 158 4.51 -6.86 -11.45
CA GLU A 158 5.14 -7.91 -12.26
C GLU A 158 6.27 -7.34 -13.12
N SER A 159 6.07 -6.16 -13.71
CA SER A 159 7.10 -5.48 -14.48
C SER A 159 6.98 -3.96 -14.36
N PHE A 160 8.13 -3.29 -14.38
CA PHE A 160 8.25 -1.84 -14.47
C PHE A 160 9.41 -1.52 -15.40
N GLU A 161 9.08 -1.31 -16.67
CA GLU A 161 10.03 -0.97 -17.72
C GLU A 161 10.03 0.55 -17.91
N ARG A 162 11.20 1.15 -18.19
CA ARG A 162 11.33 2.59 -18.33
C ARG A 162 12.35 2.97 -19.39
N TYR A 163 12.12 4.10 -20.05
CA TYR A 163 12.97 4.64 -21.11
C TYR A 163 12.80 6.16 -21.20
N GLU A 164 13.69 6.80 -21.95
CA GLU A 164 13.62 8.22 -22.29
C GLU A 164 13.59 8.37 -23.81
N GLU A 165 12.84 9.36 -24.30
CA GLU A 165 12.73 9.65 -25.73
C GLU A 165 13.45 10.95 -26.08
N ALA A 166 14.14 10.95 -27.22
CA ALA A 166 14.73 12.17 -27.76
C ALA A 166 13.61 13.16 -28.13
N GLY A 167 13.68 14.39 -27.60
CA GLY A 167 12.65 15.41 -27.78
C GLY A 167 11.85 15.73 -26.52
N SER A 168 11.84 14.83 -25.54
CA SER A 168 11.20 15.01 -24.23
C SER A 168 12.23 14.82 -23.11
N ALA A 169 13.35 15.56 -23.20
CA ALA A 169 14.49 15.38 -22.32
C ALA A 169 14.11 15.57 -20.84
N GLY A 170 14.36 14.53 -20.04
CA GLY A 170 14.05 14.48 -18.62
C GLY A 170 12.73 13.78 -18.29
N ASP A 171 11.79 13.66 -19.22
CA ASP A 171 10.60 12.84 -19.02
C ASP A 171 10.98 11.36 -19.00
N VAL A 172 10.39 10.60 -18.07
CA VAL A 172 10.65 9.16 -17.95
C VAL A 172 9.39 8.40 -18.33
N PHE A 173 9.40 7.81 -19.52
CA PHE A 173 8.34 6.93 -20.01
C PHE A 173 8.44 5.58 -19.34
N TYR A 174 7.30 4.93 -19.12
CA TYR A 174 7.24 3.64 -18.46
C TYR A 174 6.08 2.76 -18.92
N SER A 175 6.28 1.44 -18.80
CA SER A 175 5.26 0.40 -18.93
C SER A 175 5.17 -0.36 -17.61
N LEU A 176 3.96 -0.40 -17.02
CA LEU A 176 3.70 -1.04 -15.73
C LEU A 176 2.73 -2.21 -15.91
N LYS A 177 3.13 -3.40 -15.44
CA LYS A 177 2.26 -4.59 -15.38
C LYS A 177 2.08 -5.04 -13.94
N LEU A 178 0.84 -5.28 -13.58
CA LEU A 178 0.40 -5.58 -12.23
C LEU A 178 -0.47 -6.84 -12.22
N LYS A 179 -0.38 -7.62 -11.15
CA LYS A 179 -1.20 -8.81 -10.95
C LYS A 179 -1.92 -8.77 -9.61
N GLU A 180 -3.19 -9.11 -9.58
CA GLU A 180 -4.00 -9.08 -8.37
C GLU A 180 -3.44 -10.04 -7.33
N TYR A 181 -3.30 -9.55 -6.10
CA TYR A 181 -2.89 -10.37 -4.98
C TYR A 181 -4.11 -11.00 -4.30
N ALA A 182 -4.25 -12.32 -4.38
CA ALA A 182 -5.24 -13.04 -3.59
C ALA A 182 -4.70 -13.36 -2.19
N PHE A 183 -5.35 -12.81 -1.15
CA PHE A 183 -5.04 -13.18 0.22
C PHE A 183 -5.31 -14.67 0.44
N PHE A 184 -4.27 -15.40 0.83
CA PHE A 184 -4.42 -16.75 1.35
C PHE A 184 -4.31 -16.69 2.87
N SER A 185 -5.25 -17.31 3.56
CA SER A 185 -5.16 -17.53 5.00
C SER A 185 -5.71 -18.92 5.30
N PRO A 186 -5.08 -19.70 6.19
CA PRO A 186 -5.63 -20.98 6.61
C PRO A 186 -7.03 -20.76 7.16
N ARG A 187 -8.03 -21.43 6.57
CA ARG A 187 -9.40 -21.41 7.10
C ARG A 187 -9.38 -22.11 8.46
N LYS A 188 -9.30 -21.34 9.54
CA LYS A 188 -9.46 -21.85 10.90
C LYS A 188 -10.94 -22.18 11.10
N VAL A 189 -11.28 -23.46 11.07
CA VAL A 189 -12.63 -23.92 11.39
C VAL A 189 -12.68 -24.19 12.88
N LYS A 190 -13.44 -23.41 13.63
CA LYS A 190 -13.74 -23.74 15.03
C LYS A 190 -14.98 -24.63 15.07
N ALA A 191 -14.86 -25.79 15.68
CA ALA A 191 -16.00 -26.64 16.00
C ALA A 191 -16.82 -25.95 17.11
N VAL A 192 -18.06 -25.58 16.81
CA VAL A 192 -18.99 -25.05 17.81
C VAL A 192 -20.05 -26.11 18.06
N GLN A 193 -20.19 -26.57 19.30
CA GLN A 193 -21.29 -27.47 19.65
C GLN A 193 -22.56 -26.65 19.85
N LYS A 194 -23.63 -27.05 19.17
CA LYS A 194 -24.99 -26.57 19.43
C LYS A 194 -25.92 -27.79 19.44
N ASN A 195 -26.60 -28.03 20.56
CA ASN A 195 -27.53 -29.15 20.76
C ASN A 195 -26.95 -30.54 20.45
N GLY A 196 -25.74 -30.86 20.94
CA GLY A 196 -25.14 -32.20 20.76
C GLY A 196 -24.72 -32.54 19.33
N GLN A 197 -24.89 -31.63 18.37
CA GLN A 197 -24.33 -31.74 17.02
C GLN A 197 -23.21 -30.71 16.82
N THR A 198 -22.14 -31.14 16.15
CA THR A 198 -21.00 -30.28 15.81
C THR A 198 -21.38 -29.46 14.59
N ALA A 199 -21.60 -28.16 14.78
CA ALA A 199 -21.85 -27.24 13.67
C ALA A 199 -20.55 -26.48 13.33
N LEU A 200 -20.11 -26.60 12.07
CA LEU A 200 -19.00 -25.81 11.55
C LEU A 200 -19.50 -24.38 11.31
N ARG A 201 -19.10 -23.43 12.15
CA ARG A 201 -19.44 -22.02 11.96
C ARG A 201 -18.25 -21.30 11.31
N LYS A 202 -18.47 -20.75 10.11
CA LYS A 202 -17.50 -19.88 9.43
C LYS A 202 -17.35 -18.61 10.26
N GLU A 203 -16.14 -18.32 10.76
CA GLU A 203 -15.84 -17.01 11.38
C GLU A 203 -16.03 -15.91 10.33
N ALA A 204 -16.57 -14.77 10.75
CA ALA A 204 -16.74 -13.62 9.87
C ALA A 204 -15.37 -13.16 9.38
N SER A 205 -15.23 -12.98 8.06
CA SER A 205 -14.01 -12.46 7.45
C SER A 205 -13.75 -11.05 8.00
N THR A 206 -12.68 -10.87 8.77
CA THR A 206 -12.14 -9.54 9.04
C THR A 206 -11.51 -8.99 7.76
N ARG A 207 -11.54 -7.67 7.56
CA ARG A 207 -10.87 -7.03 6.41
C ARG A 207 -9.37 -7.40 6.46
N PRO A 208 -8.76 -7.86 5.34
CA PRO A 208 -7.33 -8.13 5.30
C PRO A 208 -6.52 -6.89 5.72
N ASP A 209 -5.54 -7.05 6.60
CA ASP A 209 -4.58 -6.00 6.94
C ASP A 209 -3.43 -6.03 5.92
N GLU A 210 -3.28 -4.92 5.20
CA GLU A 210 -2.30 -4.73 4.12
C GLU A 210 -0.98 -4.12 4.60
N ARG A 211 -0.87 -3.81 5.90
CA ARG A 211 0.35 -3.27 6.47
C ARG A 211 1.49 -4.27 6.34
N ILE A 212 2.68 -3.74 6.10
CA ILE A 212 3.88 -4.56 6.11
C ILE A 212 4.09 -5.08 7.53
N PRO A 213 4.07 -6.41 7.76
CA PRO A 213 4.36 -6.93 9.08
C PRO A 213 5.78 -6.53 9.47
N PRO A 214 5.98 -5.94 10.66
CA PRO A 214 7.30 -5.53 11.10
C PRO A 214 8.21 -6.77 11.18
N GLN A 215 9.44 -6.63 10.69
CA GLN A 215 10.41 -7.72 10.71
C GLN A 215 10.73 -8.07 12.17
N LYS A 216 10.56 -9.33 12.56
CA LYS A 216 10.79 -9.76 13.95
C LYS A 216 12.21 -10.29 14.13
N TYR A 217 12.88 -9.90 15.20
CA TYR A 217 14.18 -10.42 15.59
C TYR A 217 14.18 -10.85 17.06
N VAL A 218 14.66 -12.06 17.35
CA VAL A 218 14.77 -12.57 18.72
C VAL A 218 16.16 -12.25 19.25
N LEU A 219 16.24 -11.47 20.34
CA LEU A 219 17.51 -11.10 20.96
C LEU A 219 18.29 -12.33 21.41
N ARG A 220 19.57 -12.36 21.07
CA ARG A 220 20.54 -13.35 21.58
C ARG A 220 21.25 -12.79 22.81
N SER A 221 21.89 -13.68 23.57
CA SER A 221 22.70 -13.25 24.72
C SER A 221 23.84 -12.33 24.24
N GLY A 222 23.96 -11.16 24.86
CA GLY A 222 24.94 -10.14 24.50
C GLY A 222 24.53 -9.17 23.38
N ASP A 223 23.35 -9.34 22.79
CA ASP A 223 22.85 -8.39 21.78
C ASP A 223 22.48 -7.04 22.41
N THR A 224 22.81 -5.96 21.71
CA THR A 224 22.36 -4.59 22.03
C THR A 224 21.49 -4.07 20.89
N LEU A 225 20.58 -3.11 21.15
CA LEU A 225 19.77 -2.51 20.08
C LEU A 225 20.62 -1.90 18.97
N ILE A 226 21.81 -1.39 19.31
CA ILE A 226 22.80 -0.84 18.36
C ILE A 226 23.42 -1.95 17.49
N GLY A 227 23.78 -3.09 18.10
CA GLY A 227 24.30 -4.24 17.36
C GLY A 227 23.24 -4.86 16.45
N VAL A 228 21.99 -4.94 16.93
CA VAL A 228 20.85 -5.42 16.16
C VAL A 228 20.49 -4.47 15.02
N SER A 229 20.49 -3.16 15.25
CA SER A 229 20.23 -2.19 14.17
C SER A 229 21.33 -2.24 13.11
N LYS A 230 22.61 -2.35 13.49
CA LYS A 230 23.71 -2.50 12.53
C LYS A 230 23.62 -3.81 11.74
N SER A 231 23.35 -4.93 12.40
CA SER A 231 23.31 -6.25 11.74
C SER A 231 22.06 -6.45 10.86
N GLN A 232 20.89 -6.06 11.36
CA GLN A 232 19.61 -6.29 10.67
C GLN A 232 19.26 -5.16 9.71
N LEU A 233 19.50 -3.89 10.09
CA LEU A 233 19.12 -2.71 9.31
C LEU A 233 20.29 -2.08 8.54
N GLY A 234 21.54 -2.46 8.83
CA GLY A 234 22.73 -1.88 8.20
C GLY A 234 23.16 -0.54 8.80
N ASP A 235 22.38 0.05 9.70
CA ASP A 235 22.61 1.36 10.30
C ASP A 235 22.48 1.29 11.82
N SER A 236 23.60 1.46 12.52
CA SER A 236 23.67 1.48 13.97
C SER A 236 22.79 2.57 14.59
N GLY A 237 22.61 3.71 13.93
CA GLY A 237 21.84 4.87 14.42
C GLY A 237 20.34 4.63 14.56
N ARG A 238 19.81 3.59 13.89
CA ARG A 238 18.37 3.25 13.90
C ARG A 238 17.91 2.48 15.12
N TRP A 239 18.78 2.28 16.11
CA TRP A 239 18.41 1.61 17.37
C TRP A 239 17.28 2.32 18.12
N ARG A 240 17.18 3.66 17.99
CA ARG A 240 16.10 4.48 18.58
C ARG A 240 14.73 4.17 17.95
N GLU A 241 14.71 3.86 16.65
CA GLU A 241 13.47 3.44 15.98
C GLU A 241 13.00 2.10 16.54
N ILE A 242 13.92 1.14 16.73
CA ILE A 242 13.63 -0.15 17.35
C ILE A 242 13.13 0.04 18.79
N GLN A 243 13.79 0.92 19.56
CA GLN A 243 13.40 1.23 20.94
C GLN A 243 11.96 1.75 21.00
N LYS A 244 11.63 2.78 20.19
CA LYS A 244 10.29 3.39 20.14
C LYS A 244 9.24 2.37 19.69
N LEU A 245 9.54 1.58 18.66
CA LEU A 245 8.61 0.60 18.10
C LEU A 245 8.22 -0.51 19.09
N ASN A 246 9.13 -0.85 20.01
CA ASN A 246 8.91 -1.90 21.00
C ASN A 246 8.58 -1.39 22.40
N GLY A 247 8.38 -0.06 22.56
CA GLY A 247 8.09 0.56 23.85
C GLY A 247 9.19 0.34 24.90
N ILE A 248 10.45 0.22 24.50
CA ILE A 248 11.58 -0.04 25.41
C ILE A 248 11.97 1.26 26.11
N LYS A 249 11.93 1.28 27.44
CA LYS A 249 12.36 2.45 28.23
C LYS A 249 13.89 2.57 28.26
N ASP A 250 14.40 3.78 28.48
CA ASP A 250 15.85 4.02 28.59
C ASP A 250 16.52 3.16 29.68
N SER A 251 15.80 2.91 30.77
CA SER A 251 16.25 2.04 31.87
C SER A 251 16.33 0.55 31.50
N GLU A 252 15.64 0.12 30.43
CA GLU A 252 15.62 -1.27 29.96
C GLU A 252 16.71 -1.57 28.94
N LEU A 253 17.35 -0.56 28.34
CA LEU A 253 18.35 -0.75 27.28
C LEU A 253 19.54 -1.63 27.69
N ASN A 254 20.00 -1.48 28.94
CA ASN A 254 21.12 -2.24 29.48
C ASN A 254 20.70 -3.58 30.10
N ARG A 255 19.39 -3.90 30.09
CA ARG A 255 18.81 -5.09 30.73
C ARG A 255 17.95 -5.91 29.77
N LEU A 256 18.23 -5.81 28.48
CA LEU A 256 17.49 -6.55 27.47
C LEU A 256 17.76 -8.05 27.64
N GLN A 257 16.69 -8.79 27.94
CA GLN A 257 16.77 -10.23 28.13
C GLN A 257 16.87 -10.94 26.78
N ALA A 258 17.80 -11.90 26.71
CA ALA A 258 17.86 -12.85 25.60
C ALA A 258 16.51 -13.58 25.47
N GLY A 259 16.05 -13.79 24.24
CA GLY A 259 14.74 -14.36 23.93
C GLY A 259 13.62 -13.33 23.74
N ARG A 260 13.81 -12.05 24.08
CA ARG A 260 12.83 -11.00 23.78
C ARG A 260 12.74 -10.80 22.26
N THR A 261 11.52 -10.88 21.72
CA THR A 261 11.25 -10.60 20.31
C THR A 261 11.08 -9.10 20.09
N LEU A 262 11.91 -8.53 19.22
CA LEU A 262 11.85 -7.14 18.78
C LEU A 262 11.18 -7.05 17.42
N GLN A 263 10.28 -6.07 17.29
CA GLN A 263 9.83 -5.56 16.00
C GLN A 263 10.89 -4.60 15.45
N LEU A 264 11.28 -4.80 14.20
CA LEU A 264 12.25 -3.97 13.50
C LEU A 264 11.52 -3.14 12.43
N PRO A 265 11.91 -1.87 12.25
CA PRO A 265 11.43 -1.07 11.13
C PRO A 265 11.95 -1.64 9.81
N PRO A 266 11.33 -1.32 8.66
CA PRO A 266 11.80 -1.79 7.37
C PRO A 266 13.25 -1.35 7.11
N LYS A 267 14.04 -2.27 6.53
CA LYS A 267 15.41 -2.00 6.11
C LYS A 267 15.39 -1.01 4.94
N LYS A 268 16.09 0.12 5.09
CA LYS A 268 16.36 1.02 3.95
C LYS A 268 17.44 0.33 3.11
N ARG A 269 17.12 -0.02 1.86
CA ARG A 269 18.11 -0.49 0.89
C ARG A 269 18.85 0.70 0.32
#